data_AF-A0A1T5DDC1-F1
#
_entry.id   AF-A0A1T5DDC1-F1
#
_cell.length_a   1.000
_cell.length_b   1.000
_cell.length_c   1.000
_cell.angle_alpha   90.00
_cell.angle_beta   90.00
_cell.angle_gamma   90.00
#
_symmetry.space_group_name_H-M   'P 1'
#
loop_
_entity.id
_entity.type
_entity.pdbx_description
1 polymer ?
#
loop_
_entity_poly.entity_id
_entity_poly.type
_entity_poly.pdbx_seq_one_letter_code
_entity_poly.pdbx_strand_id
1 'polypeptide(L)'
;MLPNTEWLLLGVVGMYVYDATLLLYHNEVVFFERRDGRWSFSVGTEFELAGRHVYVPPLFAPTRALLRLRWSSQKEPGNPAPLHGLRAWRAGVTATALPVLVVALLFAAMPAVLAGNVYGLLGWMIALYAAIGAAVWRVWRMRRITGLAGKTFSGMASDALLCAPYALNLVRKQGARAAERFDLFAVAHALLDADERGRLGDAIRTRLQRQLDIEEAGSDRHQQLQTYLQQIEGALA
;
A
#
# COMPACT_ATOMS: atom_id res chain seq x y z
N MET A 1 11.95 15.44 32.91
CA MET A 1 11.56 15.27 31.49
C MET A 1 12.75 15.64 30.63
N LEU A 2 13.09 14.81 29.64
CA LEU A 2 14.14 15.17 28.68
C LEU A 2 13.69 16.43 27.93
N PRO A 3 14.50 17.50 27.86
CA PRO A 3 14.17 18.62 26.99
C PRO A 3 14.02 18.10 25.54
N ASN A 4 13.02 18.60 24.80
CA ASN A 4 12.75 18.25 23.40
C ASN A 4 12.08 16.88 23.13
N THR A 5 11.46 16.23 24.12
CA THR A 5 10.65 15.02 23.87
C THR A 5 9.55 15.24 22.83
N GLU A 6 8.94 16.42 22.79
CA GLU A 6 7.90 16.77 21.81
C GLU A 6 8.42 16.76 20.37
N TRP A 7 9.62 17.27 20.14
CA TRP A 7 10.27 17.25 18.83
C TRP A 7 10.60 15.83 18.36
N LEU A 8 11.00 14.95 19.29
CA LEU A 8 11.23 13.54 18.98
C LEU A 8 9.93 12.84 18.56
N LEU A 9 8.84 13.06 19.30
CA LEU A 9 7.53 12.50 18.96
C LEU A 9 7.03 13.04 17.61
N LEU A 10 7.18 14.35 17.37
CA LEU A 10 6.83 14.96 16.10
C LEU A 10 7.65 14.37 14.94
N GLY A 11 8.95 14.17 15.13
CA GLY A 11 9.83 13.55 14.15
C GLY A 11 9.42 12.10 13.83
N VAL A 12 9.07 11.32 14.84
CA VAL A 12 8.56 9.94 14.67
C VAL A 12 7.26 9.93 13.86
N VAL A 13 6.31 10.80 14.18
CA VAL A 13 5.05 10.91 13.45
C VAL A 13 5.29 11.38 12.02
N GLY A 14 6.13 12.40 11.82
CA GLY A 14 6.48 12.91 10.50
C GLY A 14 7.13 11.86 9.61
N MET A 15 8.11 11.12 10.13
CA MET A 15 8.75 10.01 9.43
C MET A 15 7.75 8.89 9.10
N TYR A 16 6.88 8.52 10.03
CA TYR A 16 5.84 7.51 9.78
C TYR A 16 4.88 7.93 8.67
N VAL A 17 4.40 9.18 8.69
CA VAL A 17 3.49 9.72 7.67
C VAL A 17 4.19 9.79 6.33
N TYR A 18 5.41 10.32 6.28
CA TYR A 18 6.23 10.40 5.08
C TYR A 18 6.36 9.03 4.40
N ASP A 19 6.75 8.00 5.16
CA ASP A 19 6.89 6.64 4.65
C ASP A 19 5.57 5.95 4.29
N ALA A 20 4.47 6.35 4.94
CA ALA A 20 3.14 5.84 4.61
C ALA A 20 2.56 6.44 3.32
N THR A 21 3.02 7.62 2.91
CA THR A 21 2.53 8.28 1.70
C THR A 21 2.93 7.52 0.46
N LEU A 22 1.96 7.30 -0.43
CA LEU A 22 2.16 6.65 -1.72
C LEU A 22 1.93 7.67 -2.83
N LEU A 23 2.86 7.69 -3.79
CA LEU A 23 2.70 8.43 -5.03
C LEU A 23 2.21 7.46 -6.10
N LEU A 24 0.98 7.71 -6.56
CA LEU A 24 0.29 6.91 -7.56
C LEU A 24 0.40 7.57 -8.93
N TYR A 25 0.78 6.79 -9.93
CA TYR A 25 0.67 7.21 -11.32
C TYR A 25 -0.80 7.27 -11.75
N HIS A 26 -1.08 7.98 -12.84
CA HIS A 26 -2.44 8.10 -13.36
C HIS A 26 -3.07 6.74 -13.65
N ASN A 27 -2.28 5.74 -14.03
CA ASN A 27 -2.74 4.38 -14.33
C ASN A 27 -2.70 3.42 -13.13
N GLU A 28 -2.63 3.94 -11.90
CA GLU A 28 -2.59 3.13 -10.70
C GLU A 28 -3.76 3.40 -9.77
N VAL A 29 -4.16 2.34 -9.09
CA VAL A 29 -5.19 2.35 -8.06
C VAL A 29 -4.73 1.53 -6.87
N VAL A 30 -5.17 1.94 -5.69
CA VAL A 30 -4.89 1.25 -4.44
C VAL A 30 -6.17 0.66 -3.90
N PHE A 31 -6.19 -0.65 -3.75
CA PHE A 31 -7.25 -1.35 -3.04
C PHE A 31 -6.83 -1.46 -1.58
N PHE A 32 -7.73 -1.17 -0.66
CA PHE A 32 -7.45 -1.22 0.76
C PHE A 32 -8.61 -1.89 1.50
N GLU A 33 -8.24 -2.59 2.57
CA GLU A 33 -9.20 -3.20 3.48
C GLU A 33 -9.80 -2.13 4.40
N ARG A 34 -11.13 -2.09 4.49
CA ARG A 34 -11.89 -1.22 5.38
C ARG A 34 -12.01 -1.87 6.77
N ARG A 35 -12.53 -1.10 7.74
CA ARG A 35 -12.71 -1.57 9.13
C ARG A 35 -13.72 -2.72 9.26
N ASP A 36 -14.69 -2.76 8.35
CA ASP A 36 -15.74 -3.78 8.25
C ASP A 36 -15.28 -5.05 7.51
N GLY A 37 -14.02 -5.13 7.09
CA GLY A 37 -13.46 -6.26 6.34
C GLY A 37 -13.80 -6.25 4.85
N ARG A 38 -14.59 -5.27 4.38
CA ARG A 38 -14.82 -5.05 2.96
C ARG A 38 -13.61 -4.39 2.32
N TRP A 39 -13.48 -4.52 1.01
CA TRP A 39 -12.47 -3.80 0.26
C TRP A 39 -13.09 -2.58 -0.42
N SER A 40 -12.30 -1.52 -0.52
CA SER A 40 -12.60 -0.35 -1.33
C SER A 40 -11.34 0.08 -2.05
N PHE A 41 -11.48 1.01 -2.97
CA PHE A 41 -10.39 1.50 -3.78
C PHE A 41 -10.19 3.01 -3.60
N SER A 42 -8.97 3.45 -3.84
CA SER A 42 -8.61 4.86 -3.96
C SER A 42 -7.67 5.03 -5.13
N VAL A 43 -7.97 6.04 -5.94
CA VAL A 43 -7.11 6.46 -7.04
C VAL A 43 -6.09 7.52 -6.60
N GLY A 44 -6.14 7.97 -5.35
CA GLY A 44 -5.36 9.09 -4.82
C GLY A 44 -6.16 10.39 -4.80
N THR A 45 -5.56 11.46 -4.29
CA THR A 45 -6.17 12.79 -4.26
C THR A 45 -6.02 13.49 -5.62
N GLU A 46 -6.78 14.56 -5.83
CA GLU A 46 -6.60 15.45 -7.00
C GLU A 46 -5.29 16.24 -6.93
N PHE A 47 -4.63 16.28 -5.77
CA PHE A 47 -3.34 16.92 -5.62
C PHE A 47 -2.23 16.06 -6.24
N GLU A 48 -1.51 16.65 -7.18
CA GLU A 48 -0.39 16.02 -7.87
C GLU A 48 0.95 16.56 -7.35
N LEU A 49 1.85 15.65 -7.00
CA LEU A 49 3.23 15.94 -6.65
C LEU A 49 4.14 15.28 -7.68
N ALA A 50 4.89 16.08 -8.43
CA ALA A 50 5.75 15.61 -9.52
C ALA A 50 5.01 14.72 -10.55
N GLY A 51 3.77 15.10 -10.91
CA GLY A 51 2.92 14.37 -11.86
C GLY A 51 2.37 13.04 -11.33
N ARG A 52 2.33 12.87 -10.00
CA ARG A 52 1.77 11.68 -9.34
C ARG A 52 0.73 12.09 -8.30
N HIS A 53 -0.38 11.38 -8.25
CA HIS A 53 -1.43 11.59 -7.27
C HIS A 53 -0.98 11.11 -5.89
N VAL A 54 -1.17 11.96 -4.88
CA VAL A 54 -0.81 11.60 -3.50
C VAL A 54 -1.90 10.74 -2.89
N TYR A 55 -1.53 9.63 -2.27
CA TYR A 55 -2.43 8.80 -1.49
C TYR A 55 -1.86 8.59 -0.08
N VAL A 56 -2.67 8.95 0.92
CA VAL A 56 -2.34 8.72 2.34
C VAL A 56 -3.26 7.62 2.86
N PRO A 57 -2.73 6.45 3.23
CA PRO A 57 -3.55 5.37 3.79
C PRO A 57 -4.02 5.72 5.21
N PRO A 58 -5.03 5.00 5.75
CA PRO A 58 -5.51 5.21 7.11
C PRO A 58 -4.41 5.02 8.16
N LEU A 59 -3.88 6.11 8.72
CA LEU A 59 -2.69 6.13 9.57
C LEU A 59 -2.83 5.29 10.85
N PHE A 60 -4.03 5.20 11.43
CA PHE A 60 -4.29 4.43 12.66
C PHE A 60 -4.48 2.93 12.44
N ALA A 61 -4.33 2.44 11.21
CA ALA A 61 -4.51 1.04 10.87
C ALA A 61 -3.30 0.47 10.08
N PRO A 62 -2.11 0.34 10.72
CA PRO A 62 -0.88 -0.15 10.07
C PRO A 62 -0.95 -1.62 9.66
N THR A 63 -1.84 -2.38 10.28
CA THR A 63 -2.03 -3.82 10.05
C THR A 63 -2.91 -4.15 8.85
N ARG A 64 -3.60 -3.15 8.27
CA ARG A 64 -4.53 -3.38 7.16
C ARG A 64 -3.77 -3.60 5.87
N ALA A 65 -4.22 -4.62 5.12
CA ALA A 65 -3.64 -4.93 3.84
C ALA A 65 -3.99 -3.84 2.81
N LEU A 66 -3.03 -3.60 1.93
CA LEU A 66 -3.14 -2.65 0.83
C LEU A 66 -2.59 -3.35 -0.41
N LEU A 67 -3.30 -3.26 -1.52
CA LEU A 67 -2.90 -3.80 -2.79
C LEU A 67 -2.86 -2.68 -3.83
N ARG A 68 -1.66 -2.36 -4.32
CA ARG A 68 -1.50 -1.43 -5.45
C ARG A 68 -1.63 -2.23 -6.73
N LEU A 69 -2.47 -1.78 -7.64
CA LEU A 69 -2.71 -2.37 -8.95
C LEU A 69 -2.54 -1.29 -10.01
N ARG A 70 -2.21 -1.74 -11.23
CA ARG A 70 -1.99 -0.87 -12.39
C ARG A 70 -2.83 -1.38 -13.54
N TRP A 71 -3.46 -0.47 -14.27
CA TRP A 71 -3.99 -0.78 -15.58
C TRP A 71 -3.03 -0.36 -16.68
N SER A 72 -3.11 -1.03 -17.82
CA SER A 72 -2.29 -0.74 -18.99
C SER A 72 -3.18 -0.80 -20.22
N SER A 73 -3.14 0.25 -21.04
CA SER A 73 -3.81 0.27 -22.34
C SER A 73 -3.20 -0.70 -23.35
N GLN A 74 -1.98 -1.18 -23.10
CA GLN A 74 -1.29 -2.16 -23.96
C GLN A 74 -1.69 -3.60 -23.68
N LYS A 75 -2.42 -3.87 -22.59
CA LYS A 75 -2.94 -5.19 -22.27
C LYS A 75 -4.45 -5.17 -22.45
N GLU A 76 -4.98 -6.16 -23.17
CA GLU A 76 -6.43 -6.31 -23.30
C GLU A 76 -7.06 -6.45 -21.91
N PRO A 77 -7.98 -5.56 -21.53
CA PRO A 77 -8.72 -5.67 -20.29
C PRO A 77 -9.67 -6.87 -20.39
N GLY A 78 -9.77 -7.63 -19.29
CA GLY A 78 -10.71 -8.75 -19.22
C GLY A 78 -10.20 -10.09 -19.74
N ASN A 79 -8.91 -10.24 -20.09
CA ASN A 79 -8.31 -11.58 -20.12
C ASN A 79 -8.03 -11.99 -18.65
N PRO A 80 -8.80 -12.90 -18.04
CA PRO A 80 -8.69 -13.20 -16.63
C PRO A 80 -7.36 -13.91 -16.37
N ALA A 81 -6.33 -13.13 -16.10
CA ALA A 81 -5.11 -13.68 -15.56
C ALA A 81 -5.49 -14.40 -14.26
N PRO A 82 -5.08 -15.67 -14.09
CA PRO A 82 -5.52 -16.47 -12.97
C PRO A 82 -5.29 -15.74 -11.63
N LEU A 83 -6.32 -15.65 -10.78
CA LEU A 83 -6.23 -15.18 -9.39
C LEU A 83 -5.39 -16.11 -8.48
N HIS A 84 -4.56 -16.96 -9.09
CA HIS A 84 -3.77 -17.97 -8.43
C HIS A 84 -2.84 -17.30 -7.41
N GLY A 85 -3.12 -17.59 -6.14
CA GLY A 85 -2.35 -17.08 -5.03
C GLY A 85 -2.80 -15.73 -4.48
N LEU A 86 -3.94 -15.14 -4.88
CA LEU A 86 -4.47 -13.94 -4.20
C LEU A 86 -4.78 -14.25 -2.72
N ARG A 87 -5.46 -15.37 -2.45
CA ARG A 87 -5.73 -15.84 -1.08
C ARG A 87 -4.44 -16.12 -0.30
N ALA A 88 -3.48 -16.78 -0.95
CA ALA A 88 -2.19 -17.09 -0.35
C ALA A 88 -1.38 -15.80 -0.07
N TRP A 89 -1.39 -14.84 -0.99
CA TRP A 89 -0.81 -13.52 -0.80
C TRP A 89 -1.47 -12.79 0.38
N ARG A 90 -2.81 -12.77 0.45
CA ARG A 90 -3.53 -12.14 1.57
C ARG A 90 -3.13 -12.78 2.89
N ALA A 91 -3.11 -14.11 2.97
CA ALA A 91 -2.64 -14.84 4.14
C ALA A 91 -1.17 -14.52 4.50
N GLY A 92 -0.30 -14.36 3.50
CA GLY A 92 1.09 -13.99 3.69
C GLY A 92 1.28 -12.56 4.21
N VAL A 93 0.43 -11.62 3.79
CA VAL A 93 0.42 -10.22 4.25
C VAL A 93 -0.19 -10.11 5.65
N THR A 94 -1.33 -10.76 5.91
CA THR A 94 -1.98 -10.75 7.23
C THR A 94 -1.15 -11.47 8.29
N ALA A 95 -0.37 -12.47 7.90
CA ALA A 95 0.59 -13.13 8.77
C ALA A 95 1.65 -12.17 9.35
N THR A 96 1.88 -11.02 8.71
CA THR A 96 2.79 -9.97 9.16
C THR A 96 2.10 -8.91 10.03
N ALA A 97 0.76 -8.93 10.11
CA ALA A 97 -0.01 -7.94 10.88
C ALA A 97 0.26 -8.02 12.38
N LEU A 98 0.37 -9.24 12.94
CA LEU A 98 0.62 -9.43 14.38
C LEU A 98 1.93 -8.80 14.86
N PRO A 99 3.12 -9.10 14.27
CA PRO A 99 4.35 -8.47 14.73
C PRO A 99 4.35 -6.94 14.50
N VAL A 100 3.70 -6.45 13.44
CA VAL A 100 3.54 -5.00 13.23
C VAL A 100 2.62 -4.36 14.27
N LEU A 101 1.58 -5.07 14.72
CA LEU A 101 0.74 -4.61 15.83
C LEU A 101 1.54 -4.46 17.12
N VAL A 102 2.44 -5.41 17.41
CA VAL A 102 3.34 -5.32 18.58
C VAL A 102 4.23 -4.08 18.47
N VAL A 103 4.81 -3.81 17.29
CA VAL A 103 5.59 -2.58 17.05
C VAL A 103 4.73 -1.34 17.29
N ALA A 104 3.49 -1.31 16.81
CA ALA A 104 2.56 -0.20 17.02
C ALA A 104 2.24 0.02 18.51
N LEU A 105 2.03 -1.05 19.28
CA LEU A 105 1.80 -0.97 20.71
C LEU A 105 3.03 -0.45 21.47
N LEU A 106 4.23 -0.87 21.06
CA LEU A 106 5.48 -0.37 21.65
C LEU A 106 5.68 1.12 21.36
N PHE A 107 5.38 1.59 20.14
CA PHE A 107 5.36 3.02 19.84
C PHE A 107 4.30 3.78 20.64
N ALA A 108 3.10 3.22 20.83
CA ALA A 108 2.07 3.84 21.66
C ALA A 108 2.49 3.97 23.14
N ALA A 109 3.31 3.03 23.65
CA ALA A 109 3.87 3.08 25.00
C ALA A 109 5.06 4.06 25.15
N MET A 110 5.63 4.55 24.06
CA MET A 110 6.83 5.40 24.05
C MET A 110 6.74 6.62 25.00
N PRO A 111 5.64 7.40 25.04
CA PRO A 111 5.57 8.58 25.92
C PRO A 111 5.68 8.22 27.40
N ALA A 112 5.07 7.11 27.81
CA ALA A 112 5.11 6.63 29.20
C ALA A 112 6.52 6.14 29.58
N VAL A 113 7.18 5.43 28.66
CA VAL A 113 8.55 4.94 28.87
C VAL A 113 9.55 6.09 28.96
N LEU A 114 9.39 7.12 28.13
CA LEU A 114 10.26 8.32 28.15
C LEU A 114 10.12 9.14 29.44
N ALA A 115 8.97 9.07 30.11
CA ALA A 115 8.77 9.69 31.42
C ALA A 115 9.36 8.84 32.58
N GLY A 116 9.75 7.59 32.31
CA GLY A 116 10.26 6.65 33.29
C GLY A 116 11.78 6.69 33.49
N ASN A 117 12.34 5.56 33.92
CA ASN A 117 13.77 5.39 34.20
C ASN A 117 14.54 4.90 32.95
N VAL A 118 15.85 5.19 32.89
CA VAL A 118 16.81 4.74 31.86
C VAL A 118 16.75 3.22 31.64
N TYR A 119 16.64 2.40 32.68
CA TYR A 119 16.52 0.95 32.51
C TYR A 119 15.23 0.53 31.79
N GLY A 120 14.14 1.27 32.02
CA GLY A 120 12.88 1.08 31.30
C GLY A 120 13.01 1.46 29.83
N LEU A 121 13.70 2.56 29.52
CA LEU A 121 14.00 2.98 28.15
C LEU A 121 14.86 1.94 27.41
N LEU A 122 15.90 1.41 28.07
CA LEU A 122 16.75 0.37 27.51
C LEU A 122 15.95 -0.91 27.21
N GLY A 123 15.14 -1.37 28.18
CA GLY A 123 14.27 -2.54 28.00
C GLY A 123 13.27 -2.36 26.86
N TRP A 124 12.66 -1.17 26.75
CA TRP A 124 11.77 -0.82 25.64
C TRP A 124 12.48 -0.82 24.29
N MET A 125 13.69 -0.26 24.21
CA MET A 125 14.47 -0.26 22.97
C MET A 125 14.81 -1.68 22.51
N ILE A 126 15.22 -2.55 23.43
CA ILE A 126 15.46 -3.97 23.14
C ILE A 126 14.17 -4.65 22.63
N ALA A 127 13.05 -4.44 23.33
CA ALA A 127 11.76 -5.01 22.95
C ALA A 127 11.29 -4.50 21.56
N LEU A 128 11.48 -3.21 21.28
CA LEU A 128 11.14 -2.59 20.00
C LEU A 128 11.94 -3.22 18.86
N TYR A 129 13.27 -3.28 18.98
CA TYR A 129 14.11 -3.86 17.93
C TYR A 129 13.90 -5.37 17.77
N ALA A 130 13.59 -6.10 18.85
CA ALA A 130 13.19 -7.49 18.76
C ALA A 130 11.87 -7.65 17.99
N ALA A 131 10.88 -6.80 18.24
CA ALA A 131 9.60 -6.80 17.52
C ALA A 131 9.77 -6.42 16.03
N ILE A 132 10.60 -5.43 15.72
CA ILE A 132 10.95 -5.06 14.34
C ILE A 132 11.65 -6.24 13.65
N GLY A 133 12.62 -6.86 14.31
CA GLY A 133 13.31 -8.05 13.81
C GLY A 133 12.34 -9.21 13.53
N ALA A 134 11.37 -9.45 14.42
CA ALA A 134 10.33 -10.45 14.22
C ALA A 134 9.42 -10.11 13.03
N ALA A 135 9.05 -8.84 12.85
CA ALA A 135 8.27 -8.38 11.70
C ALA A 135 9.03 -8.59 10.38
N VAL A 136 10.30 -8.17 10.31
CA VAL A 136 11.17 -8.36 9.14
C VAL A 136 11.39 -9.84 8.85
N TRP A 137 11.64 -10.66 9.87
CA TRP A 137 11.76 -12.11 9.73
C TRP A 137 10.48 -12.75 9.20
N ARG A 138 9.32 -12.28 9.65
CA ARG A 138 8.02 -12.75 9.16
C ARG A 138 7.83 -12.41 7.68
N VAL A 139 8.17 -11.18 7.26
CA VAL A 139 8.18 -10.79 5.84
C VAL A 139 9.11 -11.69 5.04
N TRP A 140 10.32 -11.96 5.54
CA TRP A 140 11.28 -12.84 4.88
C TRP A 140 10.73 -14.26 4.68
N ARG A 141 10.07 -14.82 5.71
CA ARG A 141 9.46 -16.15 5.64
C ARG A 141 8.32 -16.20 4.62
N MET A 142 7.52 -15.14 4.55
CA MET A 142 6.38 -15.03 3.62
C MET A 142 6.76 -14.53 2.22
N ARG A 143 8.03 -14.16 1.98
CA ARG A 143 8.47 -13.53 0.72
C ARG A 143 8.13 -14.35 -0.53
N ARG A 144 8.25 -15.68 -0.45
CA ARG A 144 7.93 -16.57 -1.58
C ARG A 144 6.44 -16.58 -1.88
N ILE A 145 5.61 -16.58 -0.84
CA ILE A 145 4.15 -16.57 -0.97
C ILE A 145 3.67 -15.22 -1.49
N THR A 146 4.27 -14.11 -1.03
CA THR A 146 3.91 -12.77 -1.48
C THR A 146 4.59 -12.33 -2.76
N GLY A 147 5.53 -13.12 -3.31
CA GLY A 147 6.21 -12.84 -4.58
C GLY A 147 7.25 -11.72 -4.49
N LEU A 148 7.81 -11.48 -3.30
CA LEU A 148 8.79 -10.41 -3.09
C LEU A 148 10.18 -10.83 -3.59
N ALA A 149 10.75 -10.03 -4.48
CA ALA A 149 12.14 -10.18 -4.91
C ALA A 149 13.13 -9.87 -3.77
N GLY A 150 14.32 -10.50 -3.83
CA GLY A 150 15.35 -10.35 -2.79
C GLY A 150 15.82 -8.91 -2.59
N LYS A 151 16.08 -8.17 -3.68
CA LYS A 151 16.50 -6.76 -3.65
C LYS A 151 15.43 -5.85 -3.01
N THR A 152 14.17 -6.15 -3.31
CA THR A 152 13.03 -5.42 -2.76
C THR A 152 12.90 -5.66 -1.26
N PHE A 153 13.07 -6.92 -0.83
CA PHE A 153 13.08 -7.28 0.58
C PHE A 153 14.23 -6.60 1.34
N SER A 154 15.46 -6.60 0.81
CA SER A 154 16.60 -5.98 1.49
C SER A 154 16.37 -4.48 1.70
N GLY A 155 15.84 -3.76 0.70
CA GLY A 155 15.46 -2.36 0.86
C GLY A 155 14.42 -2.16 1.97
N MET A 156 13.36 -2.97 2.01
CA MET A 156 12.36 -2.90 3.08
C MET A 156 12.92 -3.21 4.48
N ALA A 157 13.81 -4.19 4.57
CA ALA A 157 14.44 -4.58 5.83
C ALA A 157 15.37 -3.47 6.33
N SER A 158 16.18 -2.89 5.43
CA SER A 158 17.05 -1.75 5.74
C SER A 158 16.23 -0.55 6.22
N ASP A 159 15.17 -0.19 5.49
CA ASP A 159 14.25 0.89 5.89
C ASP A 159 13.72 0.71 7.33
N ALA A 160 13.21 -0.50 7.64
CA ALA A 160 12.58 -0.78 8.93
C ALA A 160 13.58 -0.89 10.09
N LEU A 161 14.80 -1.37 9.83
CA LEU A 161 15.84 -1.51 10.86
C LEU A 161 16.57 -0.18 11.13
N LEU A 162 16.77 0.64 10.10
CA LEU A 162 17.44 1.94 10.23
C LEU A 162 16.48 3.02 10.75
N CYS A 163 15.20 2.95 10.36
CA CYS A 163 14.18 3.89 10.81
C CYS A 163 13.01 3.11 11.43
N ALA A 164 13.02 2.98 12.76
CA ALA A 164 12.01 2.22 13.49
C ALA A 164 10.55 2.59 13.16
N PRO A 165 10.18 3.87 12.93
CA PRO A 165 8.82 4.24 12.51
C PRO A 165 8.39 3.58 11.19
N TYR A 166 9.32 3.28 10.28
CA TYR A 166 9.01 2.67 8.98
C TYR A 166 8.61 1.20 9.12
N ALA A 167 8.97 0.55 10.23
CA ALA A 167 8.53 -0.81 10.52
C ALA A 167 6.99 -0.93 10.63
N LEU A 168 6.31 0.15 11.02
CA LEU A 168 4.84 0.21 11.07
C LEU A 168 4.19 0.04 9.68
N ASN A 169 4.91 0.40 8.61
CA ASN A 169 4.40 0.32 7.24
C ASN A 169 4.76 -0.99 6.54
N LEU A 170 5.37 -1.97 7.21
CA LEU A 170 5.82 -3.22 6.57
C LEU A 170 4.68 -3.99 5.87
N VAL A 171 3.50 -4.09 6.49
CA VAL A 171 2.33 -4.75 5.87
C VAL A 171 1.93 -4.06 4.56
N ARG A 172 1.87 -2.73 4.58
CA ARG A 172 1.51 -1.91 3.41
C ARG A 172 2.58 -1.98 2.32
N LYS A 173 3.87 -1.89 2.70
CA LYS A 173 5.02 -2.02 1.80
C LYS A 173 5.08 -3.38 1.12
N GLN A 174 4.69 -4.44 1.84
CA GLN A 174 4.59 -5.78 1.28
C GLN A 174 3.46 -5.87 0.26
N GLY A 175 2.29 -5.31 0.57
CA GLY A 175 1.13 -5.38 -0.30
C GLY A 175 1.18 -4.43 -1.52
N ALA A 176 1.78 -3.26 -1.38
CA ALA A 176 1.96 -2.28 -2.47
C ALA A 176 2.87 -2.77 -3.61
N ARG A 177 3.61 -3.86 -3.39
CA ARG A 177 4.58 -4.39 -4.38
C ARG A 177 4.07 -5.62 -5.14
N ALA A 178 2.78 -5.94 -5.01
CA ALA A 178 2.15 -7.02 -5.74
C ALA A 178 1.49 -6.58 -7.07
N ALA A 179 1.71 -5.32 -7.49
CA ALA A 179 1.04 -4.70 -8.64
C ALA A 179 1.18 -5.44 -9.96
N GLU A 180 2.30 -6.10 -10.20
CA GLU A 180 2.55 -6.82 -11.46
C GLU A 180 2.06 -8.26 -11.44
N ARG A 181 1.65 -8.76 -10.28
CA ARG A 181 1.26 -10.16 -10.09
C ARG A 181 -0.21 -10.42 -10.41
N PHE A 182 -1.05 -9.41 -10.23
CA PHE A 182 -2.49 -9.57 -10.32
C PHE A 182 -3.07 -8.63 -11.36
N ASP A 183 -4.05 -9.14 -12.11
CA ASP A 183 -4.84 -8.32 -13.02
C ASP A 183 -5.85 -7.47 -12.24
N LEU A 184 -6.03 -6.21 -12.65
CA LEU A 184 -6.89 -5.25 -11.97
C LEU A 184 -8.35 -5.71 -11.97
N PHE A 185 -8.86 -6.14 -13.12
CA PHE A 185 -10.27 -6.48 -13.31
C PHE A 185 -10.59 -7.77 -12.56
N ALA A 186 -9.73 -8.79 -12.69
CA ALA A 186 -9.88 -10.04 -11.95
C ALA A 186 -9.93 -9.81 -10.43
N VAL A 187 -9.07 -8.93 -9.90
CA VAL A 187 -9.05 -8.59 -8.47
C VAL A 187 -10.25 -7.74 -8.07
N ALA A 188 -10.70 -6.81 -8.93
CA ALA A 188 -11.90 -6.02 -8.70
C ALA A 188 -13.13 -6.92 -8.54
N HIS A 189 -13.32 -7.90 -9.41
CA HIS A 189 -14.41 -8.87 -9.28
C HIS A 189 -14.30 -9.74 -8.02
N ALA A 190 -13.08 -10.04 -7.57
CA ALA A 190 -12.86 -10.91 -6.40
C ALA A 190 -12.98 -10.20 -5.05
N LEU A 191 -12.68 -8.89 -4.98
CA LEU A 191 -12.59 -8.15 -3.73
C LEU A 191 -13.62 -7.04 -3.56
N LEU A 192 -14.05 -6.39 -4.65
CA LEU A 192 -14.95 -5.24 -4.59
C LEU A 192 -16.42 -5.67 -4.77
N ASP A 193 -17.29 -5.04 -3.99
CA ASP A 193 -18.74 -5.12 -4.17
C ASP A 193 -19.16 -4.46 -5.51
N ALA A 194 -20.33 -4.80 -6.04
CA ALA A 194 -20.80 -4.30 -7.35
C ALA A 194 -20.78 -2.76 -7.45
N ASP A 195 -21.20 -2.07 -6.39
CA ASP A 195 -21.20 -0.60 -6.33
C ASP A 195 -19.77 -0.01 -6.39
N GLU A 196 -18.82 -0.63 -5.68
CA GLU A 196 -17.42 -0.21 -5.70
C GLU A 196 -16.75 -0.50 -7.05
N ARG A 197 -17.15 -1.57 -7.75
CA ARG A 197 -16.69 -1.85 -9.12
C ARG A 197 -17.22 -0.82 -10.11
N GLY A 198 -18.49 -0.42 -10.00
CA GLY A 198 -19.06 0.65 -10.81
C GLY A 198 -18.30 1.97 -10.62
N ARG A 199 -18.10 2.37 -9.35
CA ARG A 199 -17.28 3.54 -9.00
C ARG A 199 -15.86 3.47 -9.53
N LEU A 200 -15.24 2.28 -9.52
CA LEU A 200 -13.90 2.08 -10.07
C LEU A 200 -13.89 2.31 -11.59
N GLY A 201 -14.88 1.77 -12.30
CA GLY A 201 -15.06 2.00 -13.73
C GLY A 201 -15.19 3.48 -14.08
N ASP A 202 -16.03 4.21 -13.35
CA ASP A 202 -16.21 5.65 -13.53
C ASP A 202 -14.91 6.44 -13.27
N ALA A 203 -14.16 6.06 -12.22
CA ALA A 203 -12.89 6.70 -11.90
C ALA A 203 -11.82 6.46 -12.98
N ILE A 204 -11.74 5.24 -13.52
CA ILE A 204 -10.85 4.92 -14.64
C ILE A 204 -11.28 5.67 -15.90
N ARG A 205 -12.59 5.68 -16.23
CA ARG A 205 -13.13 6.42 -17.39
C ARG A 205 -12.78 7.90 -17.31
N THR A 206 -13.02 8.54 -16.16
CA THR A 206 -12.70 9.96 -15.94
C THR A 206 -11.23 10.26 -16.18
N ARG A 207 -10.33 9.37 -15.74
CA ARG A 207 -8.88 9.53 -15.96
C ARG A 207 -8.46 9.34 -17.41
N LEU A 208 -9.02 8.34 -18.08
CA LEU A 208 -8.73 8.08 -19.50
C LEU A 208 -9.25 9.23 -20.38
N GLN A 209 -10.43 9.78 -20.07
CA GLN A 209 -10.96 10.97 -20.74
C GLN A 209 -10.03 12.17 -20.58
N ARG A 210 -9.58 12.46 -19.35
CA ARG A 210 -8.57 13.52 -19.14
C ARG A 210 -7.28 13.29 -19.94
N GLN A 211 -6.84 12.04 -20.09
CA GLN A 211 -5.68 11.72 -20.92
C GLN A 211 -5.95 11.92 -22.42
N LEU A 212 -7.15 11.55 -22.89
CA LEU A 212 -7.57 11.77 -24.28
C LEU A 212 -7.66 13.26 -24.64
N ASP A 213 -8.10 14.11 -23.70
CA ASP A 213 -8.21 15.56 -23.91
C ASP A 213 -6.84 16.25 -24.05
N ILE A 214 -5.78 15.64 -23.49
CA ILE A 214 -4.41 16.18 -23.52
C ILE A 214 -3.66 15.68 -24.77
N GLU A 215 -3.94 14.45 -25.22
CA GLU A 215 -3.26 13.81 -26.36
C GLU A 215 -3.82 14.31 -27.70
N GLU A 216 -2.94 14.54 -28.67
CA GLU A 216 -3.34 15.00 -30.01
C GLU A 216 -4.28 14.01 -30.70
N ALA A 217 -5.38 14.54 -31.23
CA ALA A 217 -6.38 13.78 -31.96
C ALA A 217 -5.76 13.10 -33.18
N GLY A 218 -5.88 11.77 -33.25
CA GLY A 218 -5.34 10.96 -34.35
C GLY A 218 -3.94 10.38 -34.10
N SER A 219 -3.30 10.67 -32.97
CA SER A 219 -2.08 9.96 -32.56
C SER A 219 -2.35 8.48 -32.26
N ASP A 220 -1.35 7.62 -32.45
CA ASP A 220 -1.42 6.19 -32.13
C ASP A 220 -1.86 5.95 -30.67
N ARG A 221 -1.43 6.85 -29.77
CA ARG A 221 -1.77 6.81 -28.35
C ARG A 221 -3.23 7.18 -28.08
N HIS A 222 -3.77 8.16 -28.79
CA HIS A 222 -5.18 8.53 -28.72
C HIS A 222 -6.07 7.35 -29.14
N GLN A 223 -5.71 6.65 -30.24
CA GLN A 223 -6.44 5.46 -30.70
C GLN A 223 -6.38 4.29 -29.70
N GLN A 224 -5.21 4.04 -29.09
CA GLN A 224 -5.05 3.01 -28.06
C GLN A 224 -5.91 3.30 -26.82
N LEU A 225 -5.93 4.55 -26.35
CA LEU A 225 -6.73 4.95 -25.20
C LEU A 225 -8.23 4.84 -25.47
N GLN A 226 -8.66 5.23 -26.67
CA GLN A 226 -10.07 5.14 -27.09
C GLN A 226 -10.53 3.68 -27.18
N THR A 227 -9.70 2.80 -27.76
CA THR A 227 -9.96 1.36 -27.82
C THR A 227 -10.06 0.77 -26.42
N TYR A 228 -9.14 1.14 -25.53
CA TYR A 228 -9.12 0.66 -24.15
C TYR A 228 -10.38 1.10 -23.36
N LEU A 229 -10.83 2.34 -23.57
CA LEU A 229 -12.03 2.88 -22.91
C LEU A 229 -13.28 2.07 -23.29
N GLN A 230 -13.43 1.70 -24.56
CA GLN A 230 -14.53 0.85 -25.02
C GLN A 230 -14.49 -0.56 -24.40
N GLN A 231 -13.29 -1.13 -24.24
CA GLN A 231 -13.14 -2.48 -23.69
C GLN A 231 -13.37 -2.54 -22.17
N ILE A 232 -13.12 -1.47 -21.42
CA ILE A 232 -13.35 -1.43 -19.96
C ILE A 232 -14.84 -1.58 -19.61
N GLU A 233 -15.75 -1.04 -20.42
CA GLU A 233 -17.19 -1.08 -20.13
C GLU A 233 -17.74 -2.50 -20.10
N GLY A 234 -17.17 -3.41 -20.89
CA GLY A 234 -17.51 -4.85 -20.82
C GLY A 234 -16.78 -5.62 -19.72
N ALA A 235 -15.65 -5.12 -19.22
CA ALA A 235 -14.77 -5.84 -18.29
C ALA A 235 -15.05 -5.60 -16.80
N LEU A 236 -15.88 -4.60 -16.45
CA LEU A 236 -16.26 -4.27 -15.06
C LEU A 236 -17.75 -4.46 -14.76
N ALA A 237 -18.57 -4.77 -15.79
CA ALA A 237 -19.98 -5.13 -15.66
C ALA A 237 -20.15 -6.49 -14.94
#